data_AF-A0A7C5GHC5-F1
#
_entry.id   AF-A0A7C5GHC5-F1
#
_cell.length_a   1.000
_cell.length_b   1.000
_cell.length_c   1.000
_cell.angle_alpha   90.00
_cell.angle_beta   90.00
_cell.angle_gamma   90.00
#
_symmetry.space_group_name_H-M   'P 1'
#
loop_
_entity.id
_entity.type
_entity.pdbx_description
1 polymer ?
#
loop_
_entity_poly.entity_id
_entity_poly.type
_entity_poly.pdbx_seq_one_letter_code
_entity_poly.pdbx_strand_id
1 'polypeptide(L)' 'PTIGIGAGIYTDGQVLVWSDMFGFFEDFKPKFVKQYCNGANMIRESLNQYITEVKNREFPTKEFTY' A
#
# COMPACT_ATOMS: atom_id res chain seq x y z
N PRO A 1 0.40 -29.80 1.97
CA PRO A 1 -0.26 -28.48 2.06
C PRO A 1 -0.08 -27.68 0.76
N THR A 2 -1.20 -27.21 0.19
CA THR A 2 -1.31 -26.45 -1.05
C THR A 2 -1.62 -25.00 -0.72
N ILE A 3 -0.86 -24.06 -1.27
CA ILE A 3 -1.08 -22.61 -1.12
C ILE A 3 -1.59 -22.04 -2.44
N GLY A 4 -2.76 -21.42 -2.42
CA GLY A 4 -3.43 -20.89 -3.61
C GLY A 4 -3.27 -19.39 -3.79
N ILE A 5 -3.15 -18.95 -5.04
CA ILE A 5 -3.39 -17.56 -5.47
C ILE A 5 -4.40 -17.62 -6.62
N GLY A 6 -5.62 -17.12 -6.41
CA GLY A 6 -6.69 -17.25 -7.40
C GLY A 6 -7.15 -18.68 -7.67
N ALA A 7 -6.82 -19.65 -6.81
CA ALA A 7 -7.16 -21.06 -6.96
C ALA A 7 -8.50 -21.46 -6.27
N GLY A 8 -9.28 -20.48 -5.82
CA GLY A 8 -10.49 -20.72 -5.01
C GLY A 8 -10.18 -21.08 -3.55
N ILE A 9 -11.21 -21.47 -2.81
CA ILE A 9 -11.14 -21.69 -1.35
C ILE A 9 -10.68 -23.09 -0.92
N TYR A 10 -10.45 -24.00 -1.88
CA TYR A 10 -10.17 -25.42 -1.62
C TYR A 10 -8.68 -25.73 -1.45
N THR A 11 -7.85 -24.73 -1.18
CA THR A 11 -6.43 -24.88 -0.84
C THR A 11 -6.23 -24.80 0.68
N ASP A 12 -5.15 -25.39 1.19
CA ASP A 12 -4.83 -25.40 2.63
C ASP A 12 -4.44 -24.00 3.16
N GLY A 13 -4.05 -23.09 2.26
CA GLY A 13 -3.77 -21.69 2.57
C GLY A 13 -3.87 -20.80 1.34
N GLN A 14 -3.76 -19.48 1.55
CA GLN A 14 -3.86 -18.46 0.49
C GLN A 14 -2.63 -17.57 0.51
N VAL A 15 -2.23 -17.09 -0.67
CA VAL A 15 -1.17 -16.09 -0.83
C VAL A 15 -1.64 -15.00 -1.78
N LEU A 16 -1.30 -13.75 -1.45
CA LEU A 16 -1.48 -12.58 -2.30
C LEU A 16 -0.17 -11.79 -2.32
N VAL A 17 0.09 -11.08 -3.42
CA VAL A 17 1.15 -10.07 -3.45
C VAL A 17 0.68 -8.89 -2.60
N TRP A 18 1.46 -8.51 -1.59
CA TRP A 18 1.06 -7.50 -0.61
C TRP A 18 0.75 -6.13 -1.26
N SER A 19 1.49 -5.75 -2.30
CA SER A 19 1.28 -4.50 -3.05
C SER A 19 -0.07 -4.46 -3.75
N ASP A 20 -0.52 -5.59 -4.28
CA ASP A 20 -1.81 -5.72 -4.95
C ASP A 20 -2.93 -5.71 -3.90
N MET A 21 -2.71 -6.43 -2.79
CA MET A 21 -3.61 -6.48 -1.64
C MET A 21 -3.81 -5.08 -1.01
N PHE A 22 -2.79 -4.24 -1.01
CA PHE A 22 -2.87 -2.86 -0.52
C PHE A 22 -3.14 -1.81 -1.59
N GLY A 23 -3.34 -2.21 -2.86
CA GLY A 23 -3.77 -1.30 -3.91
C GLY A 23 -2.78 -0.18 -4.20
N PHE A 24 -1.49 -0.50 -4.31
CA PHE A 24 -0.47 0.48 -4.74
C PHE A 24 -0.47 0.74 -6.24
N PHE A 25 -1.01 -0.19 -7.04
CA PHE A 25 -1.12 -0.07 -8.48
C PHE A 25 -2.59 0.17 -8.87
N GLU A 26 -2.87 1.31 -9.49
CA GLU A 26 -4.23 1.73 -9.87
C GLU A 26 -4.64 1.19 -11.25
N ASP A 27 -3.67 1.03 -12.17
CA ASP A 27 -3.94 0.68 -13.58
C ASP A 27 -4.25 -0.80 -13.81
N PHE A 28 -3.77 -1.68 -12.92
CA PHE A 28 -3.96 -3.13 -13.06
C PHE A 28 -4.40 -3.75 -11.75
N LYS A 29 -5.63 -4.28 -11.75
CA LYS A 29 -6.21 -5.04 -10.63
C LYS A 29 -6.52 -6.47 -11.06
N PRO A 30 -5.72 -7.47 -10.65
CA PRO A 30 -6.03 -8.85 -10.95
C PRO A 30 -7.38 -9.25 -10.32
N LYS A 31 -8.21 -10.00 -11.05
CA LYS A 31 -9.57 -10.38 -10.60
C LYS A 31 -9.59 -11.15 -9.27
N PHE A 32 -8.53 -11.90 -8.97
CA PHE A 32 -8.42 -12.70 -7.75
C PHE A 32 -7.96 -11.89 -6.53
N VAL A 33 -7.60 -10.61 -6.70
CA VAL A 33 -7.11 -9.78 -5.60
C VAL A 33 -8.26 -9.00 -4.97
N LYS A 34 -8.46 -9.24 -3.67
CA LYS A 34 -9.21 -8.31 -2.82
C LYS A 34 -8.26 -7.22 -2.34
N GLN A 35 -8.60 -5.97 -2.62
CA GLN A 35 -7.90 -4.82 -2.05
C GLN A 35 -8.44 -4.54 -0.64
N TYR A 36 -7.54 -4.40 0.33
CA TYR A 36 -7.84 -4.11 1.72
C TYR A 36 -7.62 -2.65 2.10
N CYS A 37 -6.93 -1.87 1.26
CA CYS A 37 -6.82 -0.42 1.38
C CYS A 37 -6.64 0.24 0.00
N ASN A 38 -6.74 1.58 -0.01
CA ASN A 38 -6.38 2.42 -1.16
C ASN A 38 -4.98 3.00 -0.95
N GLY A 39 -3.97 2.13 -1.01
CA GLY A 39 -2.60 2.50 -0.66
C GLY A 39 -1.99 3.53 -1.60
N ALA A 40 -2.32 3.51 -2.89
CA ALA A 40 -1.86 4.53 -3.84
C ALA A 40 -2.29 5.94 -3.41
N ASN A 41 -3.57 6.12 -3.04
CA ASN A 41 -4.06 7.39 -2.55
C ASN A 41 -3.41 7.80 -1.22
N MET A 42 -3.32 6.87 -0.26
CA MET A 42 -2.69 7.12 1.04
C MET A 42 -1.25 7.61 0.89
N ILE A 43 -0.46 6.94 0.04
CA ILE A 43 0.93 7.33 -0.23
C ILE A 43 0.98 8.71 -0.89
N ARG A 44 0.11 8.97 -1.88
CA ARG A 44 0.04 10.26 -2.57
C ARG A 44 -0.30 11.41 -1.60
N GLU A 45 -1.23 11.18 -0.68
CA GLU A 45 -1.59 12.13 0.37
C GLU A 45 -0.43 12.37 1.33
N SER A 46 0.23 11.31 1.84
CA SER A 46 1.38 11.43 2.74
C SER A 46 2.56 12.17 2.08
N LEU A 47 2.81 11.94 0.79
CA LEU A 47 3.84 12.65 0.04
C LEU A 47 3.51 14.13 -0.11
N ASN A 48 2.25 14.47 -0.41
CA ASN A 48 1.82 15.86 -0.48
C ASN A 48 1.92 16.58 0.87
N GLN A 49 1.60 15.89 1.96
CA GLN A 49 1.79 16.40 3.31
C GLN A 49 3.27 16.68 3.59
N TYR A 50 4.15 15.70 3.33
CA TYR A 50 5.60 15.88 3.49
C TYR A 50 6.14 17.06 2.67
N ILE A 51 5.73 17.18 1.40
CA ILE A 51 6.11 18.31 0.54
C ILE A 51 5.66 19.65 1.15
N THR A 52 4.46 19.69 1.72
CA THR A 52 3.92 20.90 2.36
C THR A 52 4.72 21.27 3.60
N GLU A 53 4.98 20.30 4.49
CA GLU A 53 5.76 20.51 5.71
C GLU A 53 7.19 20.98 5.39
N VAL A 54 7.84 20.41 4.37
CA VAL A 54 9.18 20.85 3.92
C VAL A 54 9.14 22.27 3.37
N LYS A 55 8.16 22.60 2.51
CA LYS A 55 8.04 23.95 1.93
C LYS A 55 7.77 25.01 2.99
N ASN A 56 6.99 24.67 4.01
CA ASN A 56 6.67 25.55 5.13
C ASN A 56 7.77 25.59 6.21
N ARG A 57 8.84 24.78 6.07
CA ARG A 57 9.89 24.60 7.09
C ARG A 57 9.35 24.09 8.43
N GLU A 58 8.25 23.34 8.39
CA GLU A 58 7.70 22.61 9.53
C GLU A 58 8.46 21.29 9.75
N PHE A 59 8.97 20.69 8.67
CA PHE A 59 9.89 19.56 8.71
C PHE A 59 11.29 19.97 8.18
N PRO A 60 12.40 19.52 8.81
CA PRO A 60 12.44 18.73 10.05
C PRO A 60 12.25 19.61 11.30
N THR A 61 11.66 19.03 12.34
CA THR A 61 11.63 19.62 13.70
C THR A 61 12.88 19.22 14.48
N LYS A 62 13.05 19.77 15.70
CA LYS A 62 14.16 19.41 16.60
C LYS A 62 14.28 17.91 16.89
N GLU A 63 13.18 17.18 16.88
CA GLU A 63 13.17 15.72 17.10
C GLU A 63 13.87 14.97 15.96
N PHE A 64 13.87 15.53 14.75
CA PHE A 64 14.42 14.92 13.54
C PHE A 64 15.75 15.54 13.11
N THR A 65 16.47 16.19 14.03
CA THR A 65 17.77 16.85 13.80
C THR A 65 18.73 16.57 14.96
N TYR A 66 20.06 16.51 14.71
CA TYR A 66 21.11 16.40 15.74
C TYR A 66 21.57 17.77 16.25
#